data_AF-A0A6G1RAD4-F1
#
_entry.id   AF-A0A6G1RAD4-F1
#
_cell.length_a   1.000
_cell.length_b   1.000
_cell.length_c   1.000
_cell.angle_alpha   90.00
_cell.angle_beta   90.00
_cell.angle_gamma   90.00
#
_symmetry.space_group_name_H-M   'P 1'
#
loop_
_entity.id
_entity.type
_entity.pdbx_description
1 polymer ?
#
loop_
_entity_poly.entity_id
_entity_poly.type
_entity_poly.pdbx_seq_one_letter_code
_entity_poly.pdbx_strand_id
1 'polypeptide(L)'
;DCCHNQCAAGCTGPRESDCLACRKFRDDATCKDTCPPLVLYNPTTYQMDVNPDGKYSFGATCVRECPHNYVVTDHGSCVRSCNTDTYEVEENGVRKCKKCDGLCSK
;
A
#
# COMPACT_ATOMS: atom_id res chain seq x y z
N ASP A 1 -18.41 -14.91 -21.19
CA ASP A 1 -17.15 -15.01 -20.44
C ASP A 1 -16.94 -13.68 -19.73
N CYS A 2 -16.95 -13.69 -18.40
CA CYS A 2 -16.86 -12.46 -17.61
C CYS A 2 -15.54 -12.45 -16.84
N CYS A 3 -14.82 -11.33 -16.94
CA CYS A 3 -13.59 -11.11 -16.19
C CYS A 3 -13.88 -10.70 -14.75
N HIS A 4 -12.88 -10.88 -13.89
CA HIS A 4 -12.92 -10.33 -12.55
C HIS A 4 -13.03 -8.79 -12.57
N ASN A 5 -13.71 -8.21 -11.58
CA ASN A 5 -13.93 -6.75 -11.50
C ASN A 5 -12.64 -5.93 -11.42
N GLN A 6 -11.55 -6.56 -10.98
CA GLN A 6 -10.22 -5.93 -10.86
C GLN A 6 -9.36 -6.09 -12.12
N CYS A 7 -9.86 -6.77 -13.17
CA CYS A 7 -9.16 -6.85 -14.44
C CYS A 7 -9.34 -5.57 -15.25
N ALA A 8 -8.28 -5.17 -15.94
CA ALA A 8 -8.24 -4.15 -16.98
C ALA A 8 -7.74 -4.78 -18.28
N ALA A 9 -8.19 -4.23 -19.42
CA ALA A 9 -7.85 -4.67 -20.78
C ALA A 9 -8.26 -6.10 -21.18
N GLY A 10 -8.78 -6.92 -20.25
CA GLY A 10 -9.30 -8.26 -20.50
C GLY A 10 -8.76 -9.29 -19.51
N CYS A 11 -9.12 -10.55 -19.70
CA CYS A 11 -8.71 -11.66 -18.87
C CYS A 11 -8.57 -12.94 -19.70
N THR A 12 -7.74 -13.86 -19.23
CA THR A 12 -7.63 -15.23 -19.74
C THR A 12 -8.52 -16.21 -18.98
N GLY A 13 -9.17 -15.76 -17.90
CA GLY A 13 -10.05 -16.53 -17.04
C GLY A 13 -10.84 -15.65 -16.06
N PRO A 14 -11.78 -16.20 -15.29
CA PRO A 14 -12.68 -15.43 -14.44
C PRO A 14 -12.04 -14.97 -13.12
N ARG A 15 -10.85 -15.46 -12.76
CA ARG A 15 -10.18 -15.14 -11.49
C ARG A 15 -9.42 -13.82 -11.57
N GLU A 16 -9.18 -13.22 -10.41
CA GLU A 16 -8.35 -12.02 -10.27
C GLU A 16 -6.87 -12.22 -10.61
N SER A 17 -6.43 -13.49 -10.68
CA SER A 17 -5.09 -13.89 -11.14
C SER A 17 -4.96 -13.94 -12.66
N ASP A 18 -6.08 -13.99 -13.37
CA ASP A 18 -6.10 -14.28 -14.81
C ASP A 18 -6.28 -12.99 -15.62
N CYS A 19 -6.11 -11.83 -14.98
CA CYS A 19 -6.22 -10.53 -15.62
C CYS A 19 -5.00 -10.23 -16.50
N LEU A 20 -5.23 -9.66 -17.68
CA LEU A 20 -4.13 -9.19 -18.55
C LEU A 20 -3.42 -7.96 -17.96
N ALA A 21 -4.18 -7.08 -17.30
CA ALA A 21 -3.68 -5.97 -16.51
C ALA A 21 -4.57 -5.76 -15.28
N CYS A 22 -4.01 -5.19 -14.21
CA CYS A 22 -4.80 -4.84 -13.03
C CYS A 22 -5.38 -3.45 -13.17
N ARG A 23 -6.65 -3.30 -12.76
CA ARG A 23 -7.36 -2.01 -12.78
C ARG A 23 -6.80 -1.01 -11.76
N LYS A 24 -6.45 -1.50 -10.56
CA LYS A 24 -5.95 -0.66 -9.46
C LYS A 24 -4.56 -1.10 -9.00
N PHE A 25 -4.47 -2.19 -8.26
CA PHE A 25 -3.20 -2.68 -7.73
C PHE A 25 -2.91 -4.11 -8.15
N ARG A 26 -1.64 -4.37 -8.46
CA ARG A 26 -1.12 -5.71 -8.63
C ARG A 26 -0.44 -6.15 -7.33
N ASP A 27 -1.00 -7.18 -6.71
CA ASP A 27 -0.46 -7.85 -5.54
C ASP A 27 0.08 -9.22 -5.96
N ASP A 28 1.39 -9.31 -6.15
CA ASP A 28 2.08 -10.45 -6.77
C ASP A 28 1.44 -10.85 -8.12
N ALA A 29 0.72 -11.97 -8.16
CA ALA A 29 0.05 -12.49 -9.34
C ALA A 29 -1.46 -12.15 -9.37
N THR A 30 -1.97 -11.39 -8.40
CA THR A 30 -3.41 -11.10 -8.26
C THR A 30 -3.70 -9.62 -8.41
N CYS A 31 -4.85 -9.29 -9.01
CA CYS A 31 -5.32 -7.92 -9.11
C CYS A 31 -6.28 -7.59 -7.96
N LYS A 32 -5.91 -6.60 -7.14
CA LYS A 32 -6.68 -6.19 -5.96
C LYS A 32 -7.10 -4.73 -6.05
N ASP A 33 -8.17 -4.42 -5.33
CA ASP A 33 -8.71 -3.06 -5.25
C ASP A 33 -7.81 -2.15 -4.40
N THR A 34 -7.22 -2.71 -3.34
CA THR A 34 -6.30 -2.08 -2.41
C THR A 34 -5.22 -3.08 -2.00
N CYS A 35 -4.05 -2.59 -1.62
CA CYS A 35 -3.01 -3.43 -1.03
C CYS A 35 -3.43 -3.91 0.37
N PRO A 36 -2.98 -5.10 0.80
CA PRO A 36 -3.21 -5.58 2.16
C PRO A 36 -2.75 -4.54 3.19
N PRO A 37 -3.64 -4.10 4.12
CA PRO A 37 -3.30 -3.08 5.09
C PRO A 37 -2.22 -3.59 6.04
N LEU A 38 -1.35 -2.69 6.53
CA LEU A 38 -0.26 -3.03 7.44
C LEU A 38 -0.75 -3.37 8.86
N VAL A 39 -1.93 -2.89 9.22
CA VAL A 39 -2.59 -3.16 10.49
C VAL A 39 -4.02 -3.61 10.23
N LEU A 40 -4.47 -4.62 10.98
CA LEU A 40 -5.82 -5.16 10.93
C LEU A 40 -6.50 -4.95 12.28
N TYR A 41 -7.77 -4.56 12.23
CA TYR A 41 -8.58 -4.49 13.43
C TYR A 41 -8.90 -5.90 13.93
N ASN A 42 -8.51 -6.20 15.16
CA ASN A 42 -8.84 -7.44 15.83
C ASN A 42 -10.13 -7.25 16.66
N PRO A 43 -11.26 -7.84 16.23
CA PRO A 43 -12.53 -7.67 16.93
C PRO A 43 -12.58 -8.36 18.29
N THR A 44 -11.63 -9.25 18.61
CA THR A 44 -11.56 -9.94 19.89
C THR A 44 -10.87 -9.09 20.95
N THR A 45 -9.78 -8.41 20.59
CA THR A 45 -9.02 -7.55 21.52
C THR A 45 -9.42 -6.07 21.42
N TYR A 46 -10.20 -5.69 20.40
CA TYR A 46 -10.54 -4.30 20.05
C TYR A 46 -9.30 -3.45 19.77
N GLN A 47 -8.23 -4.06 19.26
CA GLN A 47 -6.94 -3.43 18.98
C GLN A 47 -6.57 -3.51 17.51
N MET A 48 -5.62 -2.69 17.09
CA MET A 48 -5.02 -2.72 15.76
C MET A 48 -3.77 -3.60 15.81
N ASP A 49 -3.86 -4.81 15.25
CA ASP A 49 -2.76 -5.76 15.21
C ASP A 49 -1.98 -5.64 13.90
N VAL A 50 -0.67 -5.90 13.95
CA VAL A 50 0.17 -5.88 12.74
C VAL A 50 -0.24 -7.03 11.82
N ASN A 51 -0.51 -6.71 10.55
CA ASN A 51 -0.82 -7.70 9.54
C ASN A 51 0.47 -8.30 8.98
N PRO A 52 0.73 -9.61 9.14
CA PRO A 52 1.91 -10.26 8.57
C PRO A 52 1.92 -10.22 7.03
N ASP A 53 0.74 -10.13 6.40
CA ASP A 53 0.59 -10.01 4.95
C ASP A 53 0.52 -8.55 4.48
N GLY A 54 0.75 -7.59 5.38
CA GLY A 54 0.74 -6.17 5.07
C GLY A 54 1.74 -5.80 3.98
N LYS A 55 1.29 -5.04 2.98
CA LYS A 55 2.14 -4.57 1.89
C LYS A 55 1.93 -3.08 1.66
N TYR A 56 3.00 -2.41 1.26
CA TYR A 56 2.97 -1.01 0.90
C TYR A 56 2.47 -0.82 -0.53
N SER A 57 1.66 0.21 -0.76
CA SER A 57 1.27 0.62 -2.10
C SER A 57 2.38 1.44 -2.76
N PHE A 58 2.91 0.95 -3.87
CA PHE A 58 3.89 1.64 -4.69
C PHE A 58 3.36 1.77 -6.12
N GLY A 59 2.87 2.97 -6.46
CA GLY A 59 2.18 3.22 -7.73
C GLY A 59 0.95 2.31 -7.86
N ALA A 60 0.95 1.42 -8.86
CA ALA A 60 -0.11 0.43 -9.10
C ALA A 60 0.28 -0.99 -8.65
N THR A 61 1.25 -1.12 -7.74
CA THR A 61 1.76 -2.41 -7.24
C THR A 61 1.80 -2.45 -5.72
N CYS A 62 1.67 -3.64 -5.14
CA CYS A 62 1.85 -3.88 -3.71
C CYS A 62 3.22 -4.51 -3.46
N VAL A 63 4.04 -3.86 -2.63
CA VAL A 63 5.42 -4.28 -2.34
C VAL A 63 5.61 -4.49 -0.84
N ARG A 64 6.46 -5.45 -0.46
CA ARG A 64 6.77 -5.70 0.96
C ARG A 64 7.64 -4.60 1.58
N GLU A 65 8.47 -3.96 0.77
CA GLU A 65 9.38 -2.91 1.18
C GLU A 65 9.38 -1.80 0.13
N CYS A 66 9.40 -0.55 0.58
CA CYS A 66 9.50 0.59 -0.34
C CYS A 66 10.90 0.66 -0.95
N PRO A 67 11.04 0.98 -2.25
CA PRO A 67 12.34 1.15 -2.89
C PRO A 67 13.18 2.24 -2.20
N HIS A 68 14.51 2.12 -2.31
CA HIS A 68 15.42 3.20 -1.88
C HIS A 68 15.01 4.52 -2.56
N ASN A 69 14.90 5.59 -1.77
CA ASN A 69 14.39 6.93 -2.15
C ASN A 69 12.90 7.17 -2.04
N TYR A 70 12.17 6.22 -1.46
CA TYR A 70 10.77 6.41 -1.09
C TYR A 70 10.61 6.52 0.42
N VAL A 71 9.58 7.27 0.80
CA VAL A 71 9.15 7.49 2.17
C VAL A 71 7.80 6.81 2.37
N VAL A 72 7.67 6.11 3.49
CA VAL A 72 6.45 5.41 3.87
C VAL A 72 5.50 6.38 4.57
N THR A 73 4.26 6.46 4.10
CA THR A 73 3.19 7.17 4.81
C THR A 73 2.57 6.30 5.91
N ASP A 74 1.89 6.93 6.87
CA ASP A 74 1.12 6.22 7.90
C ASP A 74 0.04 5.29 7.31
N HIS A 75 -0.44 5.59 6.10
CA HIS A 75 -1.41 4.78 5.36
C HIS A 75 -0.77 3.63 4.55
N GLY A 76 0.53 3.38 4.72
CA GLY A 76 1.24 2.30 4.05
C GLY A 76 1.45 2.53 2.56
N SER A 77 1.69 3.78 2.14
CA SER A 77 2.02 4.12 0.75
C SER A 77 3.47 4.56 0.63
N CYS A 78 4.15 4.15 -0.44
CA CYS A 78 5.49 4.61 -0.80
C CYS A 78 5.38 5.89 -1.65
N VAL A 79 5.74 7.03 -1.08
CA VAL A 79 5.72 8.35 -1.75
C VAL A 79 7.13 8.90 -1.90
N ARG A 80 7.33 9.84 -2.83
CA ARG A 80 8.67 10.46 -3.05
C ARG A 80 9.02 11.51 -1.99
N SER A 81 8.00 12.15 -1.42
CA SER A 81 8.14 13.22 -0.44
C SER A 81 6.91 13.19 0.46
N CYS A 82 7.10 13.55 1.72
CA CYS A 82 5.99 13.74 2.65
C CYS A 82 5.07 14.90 2.25
N ASN A 83 3.84 14.89 2.73
CA ASN A 83 2.92 16.01 2.58
C ASN A 83 3.43 17.22 3.39
N THR A 84 2.94 18.42 3.08
CA THR A 84 3.33 19.67 3.78
C THR A 84 3.13 19.65 5.29
N ASP A 85 2.25 18.77 5.78
CA ASP A 85 1.88 18.67 7.19
C ASP A 85 2.61 17.52 7.90
N THR A 86 3.59 16.91 7.22
CA THR A 86 4.37 15.77 7.68
C THR A 86 5.85 15.99 7.37
N TYR A 87 6.74 15.50 8.23
CA TYR A 87 8.19 15.57 8.04
C TYR A 87 8.78 14.16 7.87
N GLU A 88 9.89 14.09 7.14
CA GLU A 88 10.62 12.84 6.92
C GLU A 88 11.44 12.49 8.16
N VAL A 89 11.22 11.29 8.69
CA VAL A 89 12.04 10.69 9.74
C VAL A 89 12.60 9.38 9.26
N GLU A 90 13.83 9.07 9.61
CA GLU A 90 14.41 7.75 9.38
C GLU A 90 14.27 6.91 10.66
N GLU A 91 13.53 5.82 10.59
CA GLU A 91 13.29 4.92 11.71
C GLU A 91 13.59 3.48 11.28
N ASN A 92 14.57 2.84 11.93
CA ASN A 92 15.06 1.49 11.57
C ASN A 92 15.52 1.36 10.10
N GLY A 93 16.15 2.41 9.55
CA GLY A 93 16.62 2.44 8.16
C GLY A 93 15.50 2.65 7.12
N VAL A 94 14.26 2.81 7.57
CA VAL A 94 13.11 3.12 6.72
C VAL A 94 12.72 4.58 6.91
N ARG A 95 12.67 5.34 5.81
CA ARG A 95 12.13 6.71 5.85
C ARG A 95 10.61 6.65 5.98
N LYS A 96 10.07 7.32 6.98
CA LYS A 96 8.64 7.44 7.27
C LYS A 96 8.23 8.91 7.33
N CYS A 97 7.00 9.20 6.94
CA CYS A 97 6.38 10.49 7.17
C CYS A 97 5.74 10.50 8.55
N LYS A 98 6.20 11.37 9.46
CA LYS A 98 5.51 11.63 10.72
C LYS A 98 4.80 12.97 10.67
N LYS A 99 3.62 13.03 11.27
CA LYS A 99 2.87 14.27 11.42
C LYS A 99 3.65 15.25 12.30
N CYS A 100 3.72 16.52 11.90
CA CYS A 100 4.34 17.53 12.74
C CYS A 100 3.46 17.84 13.95
N ASP A 101 4.05 17.91 15.14
CA ASP A 101 3.41 18.49 16.33
C ASP A 101 3.49 20.02 16.24
N GLY A 102 2.67 20.62 15.36
CA GLY A 102 2.59 22.07 15.16
C GLY A 102 2.83 22.52 13.72
N LEU A 103 3.47 23.67 13.53
CA LEU A 103 3.86 24.19 12.21
C LEU A 103 5.02 23.35 11.65
N CYS A 104 4.78 22.59 10.59
CA CYS A 104 5.89 22.01 9.83
C CYS A 104 6.74 23.15 9.24
N SER A 105 8.05 23.08 9.45
CA SER A 105 8.98 23.95 8.72
C SER A 105 8.99 23.49 7.26
N LYS A 106 8.53 24.37 6.37
CA LYS A 106 8.50 24.17 4.92
C LYS A 106 9.91 24.11 4.33
#